data_AF-K0TP72-F1
#
_entry.id   AF-K0TP72-F1
#
_cell.length_a   1.000
_cell.length_b   1.000
_cell.length_c   1.000
_cell.angle_alpha   90.00
_cell.angle_beta   90.00
_cell.angle_gamma   90.00
#
_symmetry.space_group_name_H-M   'P 1'
#
loop_
_entity.id
_entity.type
_entity.pdbx_description
1 polymer ?
#
loop_
_entity_poly.entity_id
_entity_poly.type
_entity_poly.pdbx_seq_one_letter_code
_entity_poly.pdbx_strand_id
1 'polypeptide(L)'
;MRALLGEAGSVVNVRGTLHSRLGEELAPIQEVCRGCKPRGDDGDVTVKFFGIDTSWNPSLDEGGSVAAALEALEEVRGAFGGTGSLAAAAAVTRAIQSVPGIASTGYSGLMLPVLEDRRLAELANSGGDAGEGLSIQQLLCISSVCGVGIDTVPVPGDVSVDRLSSLILDVAALAGRWNKPLSCRVFPVPGGKAGDLTTFDSPYMCNSRVFEV
;
A
#
# COMPACT_ATOMS: atom_id res chain seq x y z
N MET A 1 -7.51 -1.30 -10.49
CA MET A 1 -7.99 -1.00 -9.12
C MET A 1 -9.11 0.05 -9.10
N ARG A 2 -8.88 1.26 -9.63
CA ARG A 2 -9.87 2.36 -9.57
C ARG A 2 -11.24 2.03 -10.16
N ALA A 3 -11.30 1.40 -11.33
CA ALA A 3 -12.56 0.98 -11.94
C ALA A 3 -13.36 0.00 -11.04
N LEU A 4 -12.65 -0.92 -10.38
CA LEU A 4 -13.26 -1.90 -9.47
C LEU A 4 -13.85 -1.25 -8.22
N LEU A 5 -13.15 -0.27 -7.64
CA LEU A 5 -13.67 0.47 -6.50
C LEU A 5 -14.75 1.48 -6.90
N GLY A 6 -14.70 2.03 -8.11
CA GLY A 6 -15.79 2.82 -8.68
C GLY A 6 -17.07 2.01 -8.89
N GLU A 7 -16.95 0.74 -9.31
CA GLU A 7 -18.08 -0.20 -9.38
C GLU A 7 -18.66 -0.50 -8.00
N ALA A 8 -17.81 -0.68 -6.99
CA ALA A 8 -18.27 -0.88 -5.61
C ALA A 8 -19.02 0.36 -5.08
N GLY A 9 -18.51 1.57 -5.39
CA GLY A 9 -19.08 2.86 -5.00
C GLY A 9 -18.96 3.19 -3.51
N SER A 10 -19.16 2.23 -2.61
CA SER A 10 -19.11 2.40 -1.16
C SER A 10 -18.38 1.25 -0.48
N VAL A 11 -17.77 1.53 0.68
CA VAL A 11 -17.09 0.53 1.52
C VAL A 11 -17.94 -0.71 1.84
N VAL A 12 -19.26 -0.58 1.88
CA VAL A 12 -20.16 -1.71 2.19
C VAL A 12 -20.21 -2.74 1.06
N ASN A 13 -19.99 -2.30 -0.19
CA ASN A 13 -20.04 -3.15 -1.38
C ASN A 13 -18.67 -3.72 -1.76
N VAL A 14 -17.58 -3.11 -1.29
CA VAL A 14 -16.19 -3.49 -1.62
C VAL A 14 -15.96 -4.99 -1.52
N ARG A 15 -16.45 -5.64 -0.46
CA ARG A 15 -16.25 -7.09 -0.28
C ARG A 15 -16.85 -7.90 -1.41
N GLY A 16 -18.11 -7.65 -1.76
CA GLY A 16 -18.82 -8.40 -2.80
C GLY A 16 -18.15 -8.22 -4.17
N THR A 17 -17.88 -6.96 -4.53
CA THR A 17 -17.24 -6.61 -5.79
C THR A 17 -15.84 -7.22 -5.91
N LEU A 18 -15.00 -7.11 -4.88
CA LEU A 18 -13.64 -7.68 -4.90
C LEU A 18 -13.65 -9.21 -4.86
N HIS A 19 -14.54 -9.83 -4.08
CA HIS A 19 -14.62 -11.30 -4.02
C HIS A 19 -15.00 -11.91 -5.36
N SER A 20 -15.99 -11.34 -6.06
CA SER A 20 -16.38 -11.82 -7.39
C SER A 20 -15.20 -11.69 -8.36
N ARG A 21 -14.68 -10.47 -8.49
CA ARG A 21 -13.68 -10.16 -9.54
C ARG A 21 -12.33 -10.81 -9.27
N LEU A 22 -11.83 -10.77 -8.03
CA LEU A 22 -10.57 -11.47 -7.70
C LEU A 22 -10.73 -12.98 -7.73
N GLY A 23 -11.90 -13.52 -7.34
CA GLY A 23 -12.15 -14.96 -7.46
C GLY A 23 -12.08 -15.44 -8.91
N GLU A 24 -12.73 -14.73 -9.83
CA GLU A 24 -12.72 -15.02 -11.27
C GLU A 24 -11.31 -14.98 -11.86
N GLU A 25 -10.50 -13.98 -11.52
CA GLU A 25 -9.16 -13.78 -12.08
C GLU A 25 -8.10 -14.70 -11.43
N LEU A 26 -8.18 -14.94 -10.13
CA LEU A 26 -7.15 -15.70 -9.39
C LEU A 26 -7.36 -17.21 -9.44
N ALA A 27 -8.60 -17.70 -9.61
CA ALA A 27 -8.87 -19.12 -9.63
C ALA A 27 -8.13 -19.86 -10.77
N PRO A 28 -8.13 -19.39 -12.03
CA PRO A 28 -7.36 -20.02 -13.09
C PRO A 28 -5.85 -20.04 -12.81
N ILE A 29 -5.30 -18.96 -12.25
CA ILE A 29 -3.88 -18.85 -11.88
C ILE A 29 -3.54 -19.89 -10.81
N GLN A 30 -4.36 -19.97 -9.76
CA GLN A 30 -4.19 -20.95 -8.70
C GLN A 30 -4.18 -22.39 -9.23
N GLU A 31 -5.10 -22.74 -10.14
CA GLU A 31 -5.16 -24.09 -10.70
C GLU A 31 -3.92 -24.42 -11.55
N VAL A 32 -3.40 -23.45 -12.32
CA VAL A 32 -2.12 -23.60 -13.02
C VAL A 32 -0.99 -23.84 -12.01
N CYS A 33 -0.89 -23.02 -10.96
CA CYS A 33 0.17 -23.17 -9.95
C CYS A 33 0.09 -24.50 -9.19
N ARG A 34 -1.10 -25.01 -8.90
CA ARG A 34 -1.31 -26.33 -8.29
C ARG A 34 -0.91 -27.48 -9.22
N GLY A 35 -1.08 -27.29 -10.53
CA GLY A 35 -0.68 -28.25 -11.56
C GLY A 35 0.82 -28.29 -11.86
N CYS A 36 1.59 -27.30 -11.40
CA CYS A 36 3.03 -27.22 -11.62
C CYS A 36 3.77 -28.39 -10.96
N LYS A 37 4.31 -29.28 -11.80
CA LYS A 37 5.29 -30.30 -11.42
C LYS A 37 6.66 -29.91 -12.00
N PRO A 38 7.76 -30.13 -11.29
CA PRO A 38 9.09 -29.92 -11.87
C PRO A 38 9.25 -30.78 -13.13
N ARG A 39 9.85 -30.20 -14.17
CA ARG A 39 10.26 -30.91 -15.38
C ARG A 39 11.72 -31.35 -15.21
N GLY A 40 11.95 -32.64 -14.95
CA GLY A 40 13.29 -33.24 -14.94
C GLY A 40 13.28 -34.67 -14.41
N ASP A 41 14.14 -35.52 -14.97
CA ASP A 41 14.40 -36.91 -14.53
C ASP A 41 15.28 -36.97 -13.25
N ASP A 42 15.69 -35.81 -12.72
CA ASP A 42 16.37 -35.71 -11.44
C ASP A 42 15.35 -35.82 -10.31
N GLY A 43 15.30 -37.01 -9.70
CA GLY A 43 14.43 -37.31 -8.57
C GLY A 43 14.48 -36.26 -7.45
N ASP A 44 13.33 -36.12 -6.77
CA ASP A 44 13.12 -35.49 -5.46
C ASP A 44 12.91 -33.97 -5.32
N VAL A 45 12.86 -33.15 -6.37
CA VAL A 45 12.39 -31.76 -6.17
C VAL A 45 10.85 -31.74 -6.10
N THR A 46 10.29 -31.56 -4.91
CA THR A 46 8.84 -31.32 -4.75
C THR A 46 8.56 -29.82 -4.72
N VAL A 47 7.79 -29.31 -5.68
CA VAL A 47 7.31 -27.92 -5.66
C VAL A 47 5.94 -27.89 -5.00
N LYS A 48 5.81 -27.11 -3.92
CA LYS A 48 4.54 -26.91 -3.21
C LYS A 48 4.02 -25.49 -3.45
N PHE A 49 2.81 -25.38 -3.97
CA PHE A 49 2.09 -24.12 -4.02
C PHE A 49 1.52 -23.78 -2.64
N PHE A 50 1.90 -22.62 -2.10
CA PHE A 50 1.44 -22.15 -0.79
C PHE A 50 0.26 -21.17 -0.86
N GLY A 51 0.09 -20.48 -2.00
CA GLY A 51 -0.95 -19.49 -2.18
C GLY A 51 -0.50 -18.34 -3.07
N ILE A 52 -1.38 -17.35 -3.23
CA ILE A 52 -1.14 -16.10 -3.94
C ILE A 52 -1.11 -14.98 -2.89
N ASP A 53 -0.11 -14.10 -2.97
CA ASP A 53 -0.16 -12.84 -2.23
C ASP A 53 -1.12 -11.90 -2.97
N THR A 54 -2.28 -11.67 -2.38
CA THR A 54 -3.36 -10.85 -2.95
C THR A 54 -3.19 -9.36 -2.70
N SER A 55 -2.00 -8.93 -2.26
CA SER A 55 -1.68 -7.55 -1.98
C SER A 55 -1.95 -6.64 -3.18
N TRP A 56 -2.44 -5.43 -2.89
CA TRP A 56 -2.53 -4.38 -3.89
C TRP A 56 -1.34 -3.47 -3.73
N ASN A 57 -0.44 -3.54 -4.70
CA ASN A 57 0.69 -2.64 -4.84
C ASN A 57 0.41 -1.63 -5.96
N PRO A 58 0.81 -0.36 -5.81
CA PRO A 58 0.69 0.58 -6.90
C PRO A 58 1.60 0.20 -8.07
N SER A 59 1.27 0.72 -9.25
CA SER A 59 2.20 0.83 -10.37
C SER A 59 2.27 2.27 -10.86
N LEU A 60 3.37 2.60 -11.53
CA LEU A 60 3.53 3.85 -12.26
C LEU A 60 2.88 3.79 -13.66
N ASP A 61 1.83 3.00 -13.86
CA ASP A 61 1.00 3.07 -15.06
C ASP A 61 -0.20 4.00 -14.85
N GLU A 62 -0.89 4.34 -15.93
CA GLU A 62 -2.15 5.06 -15.84
C GLU A 62 -3.19 4.22 -15.06
N GLY A 63 -3.78 4.79 -14.01
CA GLY A 63 -4.73 4.07 -13.15
C GLY A 63 -4.11 3.06 -12.17
N GLY A 64 -2.77 3.02 -12.08
CA GLY A 64 -2.02 2.13 -11.18
C GLY A 64 -1.96 2.57 -9.71
N SER A 65 -2.41 3.78 -9.38
CA SER A 65 -2.40 4.29 -8.00
C SER A 65 -3.44 3.60 -7.10
N VAL A 66 -2.99 3.17 -5.91
CA VAL A 66 -3.86 2.63 -4.86
C VAL A 66 -4.63 3.76 -4.18
N ALA A 67 -3.98 4.88 -3.89
CA ALA A 67 -4.64 6.03 -3.27
C ALA A 67 -5.76 6.59 -4.16
N ALA A 68 -5.51 6.78 -5.46
CA ALA A 68 -6.54 7.23 -6.40
C ALA A 68 -7.67 6.19 -6.60
N ALA A 69 -7.38 4.91 -6.41
CA ALA A 69 -8.40 3.87 -6.42
C ALA A 69 -9.32 3.99 -5.19
N LEU A 70 -8.76 4.23 -4.01
CA LEU A 70 -9.53 4.40 -2.77
C LEU A 70 -10.40 5.66 -2.81
N GLU A 71 -9.93 6.74 -3.45
CA GLU A 71 -10.72 7.96 -3.70
C GLU A 71 -11.95 7.74 -4.59
N ALA A 72 -12.10 6.57 -5.25
CA ALA A 72 -13.30 6.24 -5.99
C ALA A 72 -14.47 5.79 -5.09
N LEU A 73 -14.22 5.54 -3.80
CA LEU A 73 -15.25 5.19 -2.82
C LEU A 73 -15.87 6.46 -2.22
N GLU A 74 -17.18 6.48 -2.13
CA GLU A 74 -17.96 7.62 -1.63
C GLU A 74 -17.48 8.09 -0.25
N GLU A 75 -17.13 7.18 0.65
CA GLU A 75 -16.72 7.54 2.02
C GLU A 75 -15.43 8.35 2.06
N VAL A 76 -14.58 8.26 1.05
CA VAL A 76 -13.36 9.08 0.94
C VAL A 76 -13.78 10.48 0.49
N ARG A 77 -14.16 11.32 1.45
CA ARG A 77 -14.58 12.70 1.20
C ARG A 77 -13.35 13.56 0.96
N GLY A 78 -13.20 14.07 -0.25
CA GLY A 78 -12.07 14.91 -0.63
C GLY A 78 -10.91 14.08 -1.13
N ALA A 79 -9.84 13.99 -0.33
CA ALA A 79 -8.58 13.39 -0.74
C ALA A 79 -8.19 12.24 0.19
N PHE A 80 -7.49 11.23 -0.35
CA PHE A 80 -6.94 10.16 0.47
C PHE A 80 -5.97 10.74 1.52
N GLY A 81 -5.97 10.14 2.72
CA GLY A 81 -5.30 10.67 3.92
C GLY A 81 -6.24 11.40 4.88
N GLY A 82 -7.38 11.88 4.37
CA GLY A 82 -8.44 12.50 5.17
C GLY A 82 -9.51 11.53 5.69
N THR A 83 -10.61 12.08 6.18
CA THR A 83 -11.77 11.34 6.70
C THR A 83 -12.28 10.30 5.70
N GLY A 84 -12.52 9.07 6.19
CA GLY A 84 -12.99 7.95 5.38
C GLY A 84 -11.88 7.08 4.80
N SER A 85 -10.66 7.62 4.62
CA SER A 85 -9.51 6.87 4.07
C SER A 85 -9.19 5.60 4.86
N LEU A 86 -9.22 5.69 6.20
CA LEU A 86 -8.98 4.55 7.07
C LEU A 86 -10.04 3.44 6.90
N ALA A 87 -11.32 3.82 6.79
CA ALA A 87 -12.41 2.87 6.60
C ALA A 87 -12.33 2.19 5.22
N ALA A 88 -12.03 2.97 4.18
CA ALA A 88 -11.82 2.48 2.82
C ALA A 88 -10.65 1.48 2.76
N ALA A 89 -9.49 1.86 3.31
CA ALA A 89 -8.31 1.00 3.36
C ALA A 89 -8.58 -0.31 4.13
N ALA A 90 -9.31 -0.23 5.25
CA ALA A 90 -9.68 -1.41 6.03
C ALA A 90 -10.68 -2.32 5.30
N ALA A 91 -11.64 -1.75 4.54
CA ALA A 91 -12.61 -2.51 3.76
C ALA A 91 -11.92 -3.30 2.64
N VAL A 92 -11.04 -2.63 1.89
CA VAL A 92 -10.28 -3.27 0.80
C VAL A 92 -9.32 -4.32 1.33
N THR A 93 -8.53 -4.00 2.38
CA THR A 93 -7.59 -4.96 2.97
C THR A 93 -8.31 -6.23 3.44
N ARG A 94 -9.43 -6.10 4.15
CA ARG A 94 -10.21 -7.28 4.56
C ARG A 94 -10.74 -8.08 3.38
N ALA A 95 -11.19 -7.42 2.32
CA ALA A 95 -11.71 -8.09 1.14
C ALA A 95 -10.64 -8.92 0.42
N ILE A 96 -9.44 -8.37 0.21
CA ILE A 96 -8.33 -9.08 -0.45
C ILE A 96 -7.75 -10.22 0.40
N GLN A 97 -7.83 -10.12 1.74
CA GLN A 97 -7.41 -11.18 2.66
C GLN A 97 -8.35 -12.38 2.69
N SER A 98 -9.61 -12.19 2.29
CA SER A 98 -10.68 -13.18 2.51
C SER A 98 -11.37 -13.62 1.22
N VAL A 99 -10.68 -13.60 0.08
CA VAL A 99 -11.24 -14.01 -1.22
C VAL A 99 -11.62 -15.51 -1.16
N PRO A 100 -12.89 -15.88 -1.34
CA PRO A 100 -13.34 -17.27 -1.19
C PRO A 100 -12.68 -18.19 -2.23
N GLY A 101 -12.23 -19.38 -1.79
CA GLY A 101 -11.66 -20.40 -2.69
C GLY A 101 -10.23 -20.13 -3.17
N ILE A 102 -9.65 -18.99 -2.82
CA ILE A 102 -8.26 -18.65 -3.14
C ILE A 102 -7.39 -18.90 -1.90
N ALA A 103 -6.34 -19.72 -2.08
CA ALA A 103 -5.29 -19.87 -1.09
C ALA A 103 -4.43 -18.61 -1.09
N SER A 104 -4.45 -17.86 0.00
CA SER A 104 -3.63 -16.66 0.18
C SER A 104 -2.34 -16.97 0.96
N THR A 105 -1.30 -16.20 0.69
CA THR A 105 -0.02 -16.23 1.42
C THR A 105 0.60 -14.83 1.45
N GLY A 106 1.67 -14.62 2.21
CA GLY A 106 2.36 -13.32 2.25
C GLY A 106 1.58 -12.25 3.02
N TYR A 107 1.63 -11.00 2.55
CA TYR A 107 1.01 -9.87 3.23
C TYR A 107 -0.51 -9.83 3.02
N SER A 108 -0.96 -10.13 1.79
CA SER A 108 -2.35 -9.97 1.35
C SER A 108 -2.93 -8.61 1.80
N GLY A 109 -2.19 -7.53 1.60
CA GLY A 109 -2.51 -6.23 2.16
C GLY A 109 -2.39 -5.08 1.16
N LEU A 110 -2.87 -3.90 1.55
CA LEU A 110 -2.62 -2.68 0.78
C LEU A 110 -1.18 -2.20 1.01
N MET A 111 -0.50 -1.85 -0.07
CA MET A 111 0.80 -1.16 -0.04
C MET A 111 0.60 0.32 -0.34
N LEU A 112 1.23 1.19 0.44
CA LEU A 112 1.16 2.64 0.29
C LEU A 112 2.56 3.28 0.17
N PRO A 113 3.40 2.84 -0.80
CA PRO A 113 4.71 3.44 -1.03
C PRO A 113 4.57 4.84 -1.67
N VAL A 114 4.89 5.89 -0.90
CA VAL A 114 4.76 7.29 -1.35
C VAL A 114 5.51 7.59 -2.64
N LEU A 115 6.75 7.13 -2.80
CA LEU A 115 7.54 7.39 -4.01
C LEU A 115 7.20 6.45 -5.16
N GLU A 116 6.30 5.48 -4.99
CA GLU A 116 5.92 4.53 -6.05
C GLU A 116 4.43 4.65 -6.41
N ASP A 117 3.66 5.48 -5.71
CA ASP A 117 2.26 5.83 -6.01
C ASP A 117 2.14 7.32 -6.36
N ARG A 118 1.81 7.62 -7.62
CA ARG A 118 1.68 9.00 -8.11
C ARG A 118 0.72 9.84 -7.28
N ARG A 119 -0.40 9.27 -6.84
CA ARG A 119 -1.41 10.04 -6.11
C ARG A 119 -0.94 10.33 -4.70
N LEU A 120 -0.26 9.38 -4.03
CA LEU A 120 0.35 9.67 -2.71
C LEU A 120 1.39 10.79 -2.82
N ALA A 121 2.23 10.76 -3.85
CA ALA A 121 3.21 11.83 -4.09
C ALA A 121 2.53 13.19 -4.34
N GLU A 122 1.48 13.24 -5.17
CA GLU A 122 0.67 14.46 -5.39
C GLU A 122 0.04 15.00 -4.11
N LEU A 123 -0.52 14.11 -3.27
CA LEU A 123 -1.16 14.46 -2.00
C LEU A 123 -0.15 15.04 -1.00
N ALA A 124 1.06 14.49 -0.96
CA ALA A 124 2.17 15.06 -0.19
C ALA A 124 2.59 16.44 -0.72
N ASN A 125 2.60 16.62 -2.04
CA ASN A 125 3.00 17.88 -2.69
C ASN A 125 2.00 19.01 -2.46
N SER A 126 0.71 18.70 -2.39
CA SER A 126 -0.42 19.64 -2.39
C SER A 126 -0.52 20.54 -1.14
N GLY A 127 0.33 20.35 -0.13
CA GLY A 127 0.37 21.16 1.09
C GLY A 127 1.00 22.55 0.95
N GLY A 128 0.75 23.23 -0.16
CA GLY A 128 1.37 24.53 -0.51
C GLY A 128 0.48 25.76 -0.30
N ASP A 129 -0.85 25.64 -0.46
CA ASP A 129 -1.77 26.80 -0.36
C ASP A 129 -3.23 26.46 0.06
N ALA A 130 -3.60 25.18 0.25
CA ALA A 130 -5.00 24.76 0.47
C ALA A 130 -5.23 23.85 1.70
N GLY A 131 -4.22 23.66 2.56
CA GLY A 131 -4.27 22.77 3.72
C GLY A 131 -2.95 22.03 3.94
N GLU A 132 -2.88 21.23 5.01
CA GLU A 132 -1.74 20.34 5.28
C GLU A 132 -1.71 19.20 4.26
N GLY A 133 -0.55 18.99 3.61
CA GLY A 133 -0.33 17.83 2.74
C GLY A 133 -0.33 16.53 3.54
N LEU A 134 -0.32 15.40 2.85
CA LEU A 134 -0.25 14.08 3.50
C LEU A 134 0.93 14.02 4.49
N SER A 135 0.67 13.68 5.75
CA SER A 135 1.71 13.57 6.79
C SER A 135 2.13 12.12 7.05
N ILE A 136 3.30 11.93 7.64
CA ILE A 136 3.81 10.60 7.99
C ILE A 136 2.94 9.93 9.08
N GLN A 137 2.30 10.73 9.94
CA GLN A 137 1.39 10.29 10.99
C GLN A 137 0.05 9.84 10.40
N GLN A 138 -0.45 10.51 9.35
CA GLN A 138 -1.63 10.04 8.61
C GLN A 138 -1.34 8.70 7.91
N LEU A 139 -0.17 8.56 7.27
CA LEU A 139 0.28 7.30 6.70
C LEU A 139 0.34 6.20 7.78
N LEU A 140 0.98 6.47 8.91
CA LEU A 140 1.08 5.53 10.03
C LEU A 140 -0.30 5.11 10.58
N CYS A 141 -1.23 6.06 10.71
CA CYS A 141 -2.60 5.78 11.14
C CYS A 141 -3.28 4.78 10.18
N ILE A 142 -3.13 5.00 8.87
CA ILE A 142 -3.69 4.12 7.85
C ILE A 142 -2.97 2.76 7.82
N SER A 143 -1.66 2.71 8.08
CA SER A 143 -0.89 1.45 8.18
C SER A 143 -1.45 0.46 9.22
N SER A 144 -2.21 0.95 10.22
CA SER A 144 -2.90 0.08 11.18
C SER A 144 -3.81 -0.96 10.51
N VAL A 145 -4.36 -0.64 9.33
CA VAL A 145 -5.29 -1.49 8.58
C VAL A 145 -4.76 -1.96 7.22
N CYS A 146 -3.52 -1.61 6.84
CA CYS A 146 -2.88 -1.99 5.56
C CYS A 146 -1.90 -3.18 5.70
N GLY A 147 -1.20 -3.53 4.62
CA GLY A 147 -0.22 -4.62 4.60
C GLY A 147 1.15 -4.24 5.19
N VAL A 148 1.57 -2.99 4.99
CA VAL A 148 2.89 -2.47 5.39
C VAL A 148 2.78 -1.24 6.29
N GLY A 149 3.90 -0.85 6.90
CA GLY A 149 4.01 0.34 7.72
C GLY A 149 4.30 1.59 6.89
N ILE A 150 5.35 2.33 7.27
CA ILE A 150 5.86 3.46 6.51
C ILE A 150 6.68 2.91 5.35
N ASP A 151 6.36 3.31 4.11
CA ASP A 151 7.00 2.76 2.91
C ASP A 151 7.39 3.85 1.91
N THR A 152 8.65 3.80 1.47
CA THR A 152 9.28 4.78 0.56
C THR A 152 9.02 6.24 0.91
N VAL A 153 8.95 6.61 2.19
CA VAL A 153 8.63 8.00 2.55
C VAL A 153 9.91 8.84 2.54
N PRO A 154 10.03 9.87 1.67
CA PRO A 154 11.23 10.71 1.65
C PRO A 154 11.30 11.58 2.90
N VAL A 155 12.47 11.63 3.55
CA VAL A 155 12.70 12.41 4.79
C VAL A 155 14.01 13.19 4.65
N PRO A 156 14.26 14.25 5.46
CA PRO A 156 15.50 14.99 5.38
C PRO A 156 16.72 14.08 5.58
N GLY A 157 17.78 14.31 4.79
CA GLY A 157 19.00 13.51 4.90
C GLY A 157 19.75 13.70 6.22
N ASP A 158 19.48 14.80 6.93
CA ASP A 158 20.02 15.16 8.23
C ASP A 158 19.04 14.90 9.39
N VAL A 159 17.97 14.14 9.15
CA VAL A 159 17.04 13.72 10.21
C VAL A 159 17.80 13.08 11.37
N SER A 160 17.50 13.51 12.60
CA SER A 160 18.24 13.02 13.76
C SER A 160 17.90 11.56 14.09
N VAL A 161 18.87 10.86 14.68
CA VAL A 161 18.70 9.50 15.18
C VAL A 161 17.53 9.41 16.16
N ASP A 162 17.34 10.41 17.03
CA ASP A 162 16.27 10.43 18.02
C ASP A 162 14.87 10.53 17.38
N ARG A 163 14.74 11.33 16.32
CA ARG A 163 13.46 11.48 15.59
C ARG A 163 13.14 10.21 14.82
N LEU A 164 14.11 9.63 14.11
CA LEU A 164 13.93 8.33 13.46
C LEU A 164 13.62 7.21 14.45
N SER A 165 14.28 7.19 15.60
CA SER A 165 14.02 6.20 16.66
C SER A 165 12.60 6.32 17.18
N SER A 166 12.11 7.54 17.41
CA SER A 166 10.71 7.79 17.81
C SER A 166 9.72 7.27 16.77
N LEU A 167 9.94 7.56 15.49
CA LEU A 167 9.08 7.05 14.39
C LEU A 167 9.08 5.52 14.35
N ILE A 168 10.24 4.88 14.49
CA ILE A 168 10.36 3.41 14.51
C ILE A 168 9.62 2.84 15.73
N LEU A 169 9.70 3.49 16.89
CA LEU A 169 8.95 3.09 18.09
C LEU A 169 7.43 3.19 17.87
N ASP A 170 6.94 4.21 17.20
CA ASP A 170 5.52 4.33 16.87
C ASP A 170 5.06 3.20 15.93
N VAL A 171 5.86 2.87 14.90
CA VAL A 171 5.62 1.73 14.00
C VAL A 171 5.64 0.42 14.78
N ALA A 172 6.62 0.22 15.66
CA ALA A 172 6.75 -0.98 16.48
C ALA A 172 5.60 -1.15 17.48
N ALA A 173 5.14 -0.06 18.10
CA ALA A 173 3.99 -0.07 19.00
C ALA A 173 2.71 -0.50 18.25
N LEU A 174 2.50 0.03 17.04
CA LEU A 174 1.36 -0.34 16.21
C LEU A 174 1.45 -1.80 15.75
N ALA A 175 2.63 -2.22 15.30
CA ALA A 175 2.93 -3.61 14.92
C ALA A 175 2.64 -4.59 16.06
N GLY A 176 3.15 -4.31 17.25
CA GLY A 176 2.96 -5.14 18.44
C GLY A 176 1.50 -5.19 18.90
N ARG A 177 0.79 -4.05 18.89
CA ARG A 177 -0.62 -3.99 19.32
C ARG A 177 -1.54 -4.85 18.45
N TRP A 178 -1.26 -4.91 17.15
CA TRP A 178 -2.08 -5.59 16.15
C TRP A 178 -1.51 -6.93 15.69
N ASN A 179 -0.34 -7.33 16.19
CA ASN A 179 0.42 -8.49 15.71
C ASN A 179 0.62 -8.46 14.19
N LYS A 180 1.09 -7.32 13.67
CA LYS A 180 1.27 -7.05 12.23
C LYS A 180 2.75 -6.92 11.88
N PRO A 181 3.20 -7.40 10.71
CA PRO A 181 4.58 -7.27 10.25
C PRO A 181 4.82 -5.89 9.61
N LEU A 182 4.68 -4.81 10.37
CA LEU A 182 4.88 -3.45 9.82
C LEU A 182 6.37 -3.12 9.67
N SER A 183 6.74 -2.58 8.51
CA SER A 183 8.07 -2.04 8.22
C SER A 183 8.12 -0.52 8.43
N CYS A 184 9.32 0.01 8.67
CA CYS A 184 9.60 1.45 8.59
C CYS A 184 10.68 1.68 7.54
N ARG A 185 10.28 1.98 6.31
CA ARG A 185 11.15 2.26 5.17
C ARG A 185 11.03 3.74 4.79
N VAL A 186 11.79 4.56 5.51
CA VAL A 186 12.03 5.96 5.13
C VAL A 186 13.13 6.05 4.06
N PHE A 187 13.17 7.16 3.33
CA PHE A 187 14.10 7.42 2.25
C PHE A 187 14.83 8.76 2.49
N PRO A 188 15.93 8.77 3.25
CA PRO A 188 16.66 10.01 3.53
C PRO A 188 17.17 10.68 2.25
N VAL A 189 16.92 11.98 2.11
CA VAL A 189 17.29 12.78 0.93
C VAL A 189 18.47 13.69 1.28
N PRO A 190 19.71 13.37 0.84
CA PRO A 190 20.88 14.17 1.18
C PRO A 190 20.72 15.66 0.80
N GLY A 191 20.87 16.55 1.78
CA GLY A 191 20.73 18.00 1.60
C GLY A 191 19.29 18.50 1.43
N GLY A 192 18.30 17.60 1.36
CA GLY A 192 16.88 17.96 1.30
C GLY A 192 16.31 18.31 2.67
N LYS A 193 15.43 19.29 2.72
CA LYS A 193 14.69 19.73 3.91
C LYS A 193 13.23 19.35 3.82
N ALA A 194 12.55 19.24 4.96
CA ALA A 194 11.10 19.05 4.98
C ALA A 194 10.41 20.15 4.16
N GLY A 195 9.49 19.75 3.28
CA GLY A 195 8.85 20.66 2.33
C GLY A 195 9.49 20.71 0.94
N ASP A 196 10.76 20.35 0.79
CA ASP A 196 11.43 20.35 -0.51
C ASP A 196 10.84 19.28 -1.43
N LEU A 197 10.77 19.57 -2.73
CA LEU A 197 10.41 18.57 -3.74
C LEU A 197 11.64 17.72 -4.06
N THR A 198 11.51 16.39 -3.99
CA THR A 198 12.58 15.50 -4.43
C THR A 198 12.82 15.61 -5.94
N THR A 199 14.02 15.26 -6.38
CA THR A 199 14.44 15.29 -7.80
C THR A 199 15.09 13.98 -8.22
N PHE A 200 14.48 12.86 -7.83
CA PHE A 200 14.91 11.53 -8.27
C PHE A 200 14.76 11.38 -9.78
N ASP A 201 15.82 10.86 -10.39
CA ASP A 201 15.85 10.42 -11.79
C ASP A 201 15.77 8.90 -11.82
N SER A 202 14.54 8.37 -11.71
CA SER A 202 14.28 6.94 -11.72
C SER A 202 12.93 6.66 -12.40
N PRO A 203 12.85 5.70 -13.34
CA PRO A 203 11.59 5.32 -13.95
C PRO A 203 10.67 4.55 -12.99
N TYR A 204 11.17 4.16 -11.82
CA TYR A 204 10.42 3.41 -10.80
C TYR A 204 9.97 4.29 -9.63
N MET A 205 10.25 5.60 -9.67
CA MET A 205 9.86 6.52 -8.60
C MET A 205 9.15 7.76 -9.14
N CYS A 206 8.19 8.27 -8.39
CA CYS A 206 7.64 9.62 -8.56
C CYS A 206 8.25 10.56 -7.52
N ASN A 207 8.37 11.84 -7.88
CA ASN A 207 8.88 12.86 -6.97
C ASN A 207 7.78 13.36 -6.03
N SER A 208 8.15 13.51 -4.77
CA SER A 208 7.26 13.89 -3.67
C SER A 208 7.93 14.93 -2.78
N ARG A 209 7.14 15.59 -1.94
CA ARG A 209 7.63 16.47 -0.89
C ARG A 209 8.37 15.64 0.15
N VAL A 210 9.51 16.13 0.62
CA VAL A 210 10.21 15.55 1.77
C VAL A 210 9.36 15.76 3.03
N PHE A 211 9.03 14.67 3.72
CA PHE A 211 8.16 14.65 4.88
C PHE A 211 8.91 15.10 6.13
N GLU A 212 8.22 15.85 6.99
CA GLU A 212 8.69 16.08 8.35
C GLU A 212 8.52 14.79 9.17
N VAL A 213 9.57 14.42 9.91
CA VAL A 213 9.59 13.30 10.88
C VAL A 213 9.67 13.87 12.26
#